data_AF-X1QXM0-F1
#
_entry.id   AF-X1QXM0-F1
#
_cell.length_a   1.000
_cell.length_b   1.000
_cell.length_c   1.000
_cell.angle_alpha   90.00
_cell.angle_beta   90.00
_cell.angle_gamma   90.00
#
_symmetry.space_group_name_H-M   'P 1'
#
loop_
_entity.id
_entity.type
_entity.pdbx_description
1 polymer ?
#
loop_
_entity_poly.entity_id
_entity_poly.type
_entity_poly.pdbx_seq_one_letter_code
_entity_poly.pdbx_strand_id
1 'polypeptide(L)'
;IQTKIKPVQPARVEGERTATATEIMKAVKKDYITWDEGIERLARMGYSGEEADFKLRVYIGVAEGSPESYMEFVDWTERYRQAMGLKAEIPPEDLIEAGKAVVEAKRALAEAEEKGMVGLKLAPYLKAKSDAEYRYRQLLIAWEEEKKKS
;
A
#
# COMPACT_ATOMS: atom_id res chain seq x y z
N ILE A 1 -23.15 57.50 -15.43
CA ILE A 1 -22.09 56.59 -15.92
C ILE A 1 -21.99 55.44 -14.91
N GLN A 2 -22.27 54.20 -15.33
CA GLN A 2 -22.02 53.00 -14.52
C GLN A 2 -20.52 52.67 -14.55
N THR A 3 -19.96 52.23 -13.43
CA THR A 3 -18.74 51.42 -13.44
C THR A 3 -18.90 50.28 -12.43
N LYS A 4 -19.39 49.15 -12.96
CA LYS A 4 -19.26 47.83 -12.35
C LYS A 4 -17.77 47.47 -12.37
N ILE A 5 -17.13 47.39 -11.20
CA ILE A 5 -15.77 46.85 -11.08
C ILE A 5 -15.92 45.32 -10.99
N LYS A 6 -15.55 44.62 -12.08
CA LYS A 6 -15.35 43.16 -12.05
C LYS A 6 -14.04 42.86 -11.31
N PRO A 7 -13.96 41.79 -10.51
CA PRO A 7 -12.71 41.39 -9.88
C PRO A 7 -11.75 40.89 -10.96
N VAL A 8 -10.59 41.54 -11.08
CA VAL A 8 -9.47 41.03 -11.87
C VAL A 8 -8.86 39.89 -11.07
N GLN A 9 -9.06 38.65 -11.51
CA GLN A 9 -8.26 37.54 -11.03
C GLN A 9 -6.80 37.78 -11.44
N PRO A 10 -5.82 37.58 -10.55
CA PRO A 10 -4.43 37.77 -10.91
C PRO A 10 -4.06 36.81 -12.05
N ALA A 11 -3.36 37.36 -13.05
CA ALA A 11 -2.81 36.60 -14.15
C ALA A 11 -1.96 35.43 -13.63
N ARG A 12 -2.28 34.22 -14.10
CA ARG A 12 -1.55 32.98 -13.78
C ARG A 12 -0.15 33.11 -14.38
N VAL A 13 0.86 33.27 -13.53
CA VAL A 13 2.27 33.40 -13.96
C VAL A 13 2.77 32.05 -14.46
N GLU A 14 3.46 32.06 -15.60
CA GLU A 14 4.05 30.91 -16.29
C GLU A 14 4.87 30.02 -15.34
N GLY A 15 4.64 28.71 -15.49
CA GLY A 15 5.07 27.67 -14.57
C GLY A 15 3.86 26.93 -14.02
N GLU A 16 3.00 26.39 -14.92
CA GLU A 16 2.00 25.41 -14.49
C GLU A 16 2.74 24.30 -13.77
N ARG A 17 2.65 24.27 -12.44
CA ARG A 17 3.12 23.14 -11.66
C ARG A 17 2.29 21.94 -12.08
N THR A 18 2.83 21.12 -12.98
CA THR A 18 2.25 19.83 -13.32
C THR A 18 2.15 19.03 -12.03
N ALA A 19 0.97 18.48 -11.74
CA ALA A 19 0.80 17.61 -10.59
C ALA A 19 1.82 16.47 -10.66
N THR A 20 2.55 16.26 -9.58
CA THR A 20 3.46 15.12 -9.41
C THR A 20 2.66 13.82 -9.36
N ALA A 21 3.31 12.68 -9.61
CA ALA A 21 2.68 11.36 -9.50
C ALA A 21 2.01 11.18 -8.12
N THR A 22 2.68 11.64 -7.06
CA THR A 22 2.12 11.61 -5.70
C THR A 22 0.88 12.48 -5.53
N GLU A 23 0.83 13.65 -6.14
CA GLU A 23 -0.37 14.51 -6.10
C GLU A 23 -1.52 13.89 -6.88
N ILE A 24 -1.25 13.22 -8.01
CA ILE A 24 -2.24 12.46 -8.78
C ILE A 24 -2.79 11.32 -7.92
N MET A 25 -1.92 10.50 -7.33
CA MET A 25 -2.36 9.38 -6.48
C MET A 25 -3.14 9.86 -5.24
N LYS A 26 -2.77 11.02 -4.65
CA LYS A 26 -3.54 11.67 -3.57
C LYS A 26 -4.90 12.17 -4.04
N ALA A 27 -4.99 12.67 -5.27
CA ALA A 27 -6.24 13.15 -5.84
C ALA A 27 -7.21 11.98 -6.09
N VAL A 28 -6.71 10.83 -6.57
CA VAL A 28 -7.52 9.61 -6.68
C VAL A 28 -7.93 9.10 -5.29
N LYS A 29 -7.02 9.07 -4.30
CA LYS A 29 -7.34 8.67 -2.92
C LYS A 29 -8.44 9.52 -2.25
N LYS A 30 -8.56 10.78 -2.65
CA LYS A 30 -9.53 11.74 -2.12
C LYS A 30 -10.78 11.85 -3.00
N ASP A 31 -10.93 10.96 -3.99
CA ASP A 31 -12.02 10.96 -4.96
C ASP A 31 -12.17 12.30 -5.73
N TYR A 32 -11.08 13.06 -5.87
CA TYR A 32 -11.06 14.29 -6.67
C TYR A 32 -10.95 14.01 -8.16
N ILE A 33 -10.41 12.84 -8.51
CA ILE A 33 -10.36 12.28 -9.85
C ILE A 33 -10.61 10.77 -9.74
N THR A 34 -11.13 10.17 -10.80
CA THR A 34 -11.40 8.74 -10.88
C THR A 34 -10.10 7.92 -11.02
N TRP A 35 -10.21 6.61 -10.81
CA TRP A 35 -9.10 5.68 -10.98
C TRP A 35 -8.50 5.74 -12.40
N ASP A 36 -9.36 5.65 -13.42
CA ASP A 36 -8.95 5.69 -14.83
C ASP A 36 -8.31 7.03 -15.20
N GLU A 37 -8.84 8.15 -14.70
CA GLU A 37 -8.20 9.47 -14.85
C GLU A 37 -6.84 9.54 -14.17
N GLY A 38 -6.66 8.84 -13.05
CA GLY A 38 -5.38 8.65 -12.39
C GLY A 38 -4.39 7.91 -13.29
N ILE A 39 -4.82 6.79 -13.89
CA ILE A 39 -4.02 6.00 -14.82
C ILE A 39 -3.59 6.86 -16.02
N GLU A 40 -4.53 7.55 -16.66
CA GLU A 40 -4.23 8.40 -17.82
C GLU A 40 -3.24 9.52 -17.49
N ARG A 41 -3.39 10.17 -16.33
CA ARG A 41 -2.50 11.26 -15.92
C ARG A 41 -1.09 10.75 -15.60
N LEU A 42 -0.98 9.58 -14.98
CA LEU A 42 0.30 8.92 -14.79
C LEU A 42 0.91 8.47 -16.13
N ALA A 43 0.09 8.00 -17.08
CA ALA A 43 0.57 7.62 -18.41
C ALA A 43 1.19 8.80 -19.18
N ARG A 44 0.62 10.00 -19.05
CA ARG A 44 1.21 11.24 -19.60
C ARG A 44 2.57 11.59 -19.00
N MET A 45 2.90 11.05 -17.83
CA MET A 45 4.21 11.18 -17.20
C MET A 45 5.21 10.10 -17.63
N GLY A 46 4.81 9.18 -18.52
CA GLY A 46 5.65 8.12 -19.05
C GLY A 46 5.53 6.77 -18.35
N TYR A 47 4.56 6.60 -17.43
CA TYR A 47 4.26 5.29 -16.86
C TYR A 47 3.42 4.45 -17.84
N SER A 48 3.65 3.14 -17.90
CA SER A 48 2.72 2.25 -18.59
C SER A 48 1.37 2.20 -17.86
N GLY A 49 0.31 1.75 -18.53
CA GLY A 49 -1.00 1.58 -17.88
C GLY A 49 -0.93 0.64 -16.67
N GLU A 50 -0.15 -0.43 -16.78
CA GLU A 50 0.09 -1.39 -15.70
C GLU A 50 0.90 -0.77 -14.55
N GLU A 51 1.94 0.02 -14.86
CA GLU A 51 2.73 0.71 -13.84
C GLU A 51 1.93 1.78 -13.10
N ALA A 52 1.05 2.49 -13.82
CA ALA A 52 0.16 3.48 -13.26
C ALA A 52 -0.91 2.86 -12.36
N ASP A 53 -1.54 1.78 -12.81
CA ASP A 53 -2.51 1.01 -12.01
C ASP A 53 -1.85 0.44 -10.74
N PHE A 54 -0.68 -0.19 -10.87
CA PHE A 54 0.09 -0.67 -9.73
C PHE A 54 0.40 0.44 -8.72
N LYS A 55 0.86 1.60 -9.20
CA LYS A 55 1.12 2.77 -8.34
C LYS A 55 -0.12 3.22 -7.57
N LEU A 56 -1.28 3.27 -8.23
CA LEU A 56 -2.53 3.65 -7.59
C LEU A 56 -2.97 2.63 -6.54
N ARG A 57 -2.90 1.32 -6.84
CA ARG A 57 -3.19 0.24 -5.86
C ARG A 57 -2.32 0.35 -4.62
N VAL A 58 -1.02 0.48 -4.81
CA VAL A 58 -0.06 0.58 -3.70
C VAL A 58 -0.28 1.87 -2.89
N TYR A 59 -0.53 3.00 -3.54
CA TYR A 59 -0.64 4.29 -2.86
C TYR A 59 -1.95 4.49 -2.10
N ILE A 60 -3.05 3.98 -2.65
CA ILE A 60 -4.41 4.24 -2.16
C ILE A 60 -4.81 3.19 -1.13
N GLY A 61 -4.28 1.97 -1.25
CA GLY A 61 -4.44 0.81 -0.37
C GLY A 61 -5.27 0.98 0.90
N VAL A 62 -6.60 0.97 0.73
CA VAL A 62 -7.62 0.44 1.68
C VAL A 62 -8.86 -0.03 0.87
N ALA A 63 -8.68 -0.67 -0.28
CA ALA A 63 -9.78 -1.26 -1.04
C ALA A 63 -9.52 -2.73 -1.35
N GLU A 64 -10.60 -3.50 -1.51
CA GLU A 64 -10.65 -4.94 -1.79
C GLU A 64 -9.55 -5.38 -2.76
N GLY A 65 -8.69 -6.30 -2.34
CA GLY A 65 -7.51 -6.71 -3.12
C GLY A 65 -6.31 -5.76 -2.99
N SER A 66 -6.05 -5.23 -1.79
CA SER A 66 -4.74 -4.68 -1.41
C SER A 66 -3.98 -5.73 -0.60
N PRO A 67 -2.63 -5.76 -0.64
CA PRO A 67 -1.86 -6.70 0.19
C PRO A 67 -2.21 -6.50 1.67
N GLU A 68 -2.63 -7.56 2.34
CA GLU A 68 -2.98 -7.54 3.75
C GLU A 68 -1.73 -7.51 4.63
N SER A 69 -0.61 -8.01 4.12
CA SER A 69 0.68 -8.01 4.79
C SER A 69 1.81 -7.51 3.90
N TYR A 70 2.94 -7.14 4.52
CA TYR A 70 4.14 -6.75 3.78
C TYR A 70 4.66 -7.88 2.88
N MET A 71 4.57 -9.14 3.30
CA MET A 71 5.06 -10.26 2.49
C MET A 71 4.19 -10.52 1.26
N GLU A 72 2.90 -10.25 1.35
CA GLU A 72 2.00 -10.28 0.19
C GLU A 72 2.34 -9.15 -0.80
N PHE A 73 2.71 -7.97 -0.30
CA PHE A 73 3.24 -6.91 -1.16
C PHE A 73 4.55 -7.32 -1.84
N VAL A 74 5.46 -7.97 -1.10
CA VAL A 74 6.71 -8.51 -1.66
C VAL A 74 6.41 -9.54 -2.74
N ASP A 75 5.53 -10.51 -2.49
CA ASP A 75 5.11 -11.52 -3.48
C ASP A 75 4.64 -10.87 -4.78
N TRP A 76 3.78 -9.85 -4.70
CA TRP A 76 3.29 -9.15 -5.88
C TRP A 76 4.39 -8.45 -6.66
N THR A 77 5.29 -7.76 -5.96
CA THR A 77 6.41 -7.06 -6.61
C THR A 77 7.41 -8.02 -7.26
N GLU A 78 7.64 -9.18 -6.64
CA GLU A 78 8.55 -10.21 -7.16
C GLU A 78 7.93 -10.96 -8.34
N ARG A 79 6.63 -11.24 -8.30
CA ARG A 79 5.91 -11.79 -9.47
C ARG A 79 5.90 -10.82 -10.65
N TYR A 80 5.71 -9.52 -10.39
CA TYR A 80 5.82 -8.50 -11.44
C TYR A 80 7.25 -8.50 -12.04
N ARG A 81 8.27 -8.57 -11.19
CA ARG A 81 9.66 -8.68 -11.61
C ARG A 81 9.90 -9.94 -12.46
N GLN A 82 9.33 -11.08 -12.06
CA GLN A 82 9.39 -12.33 -12.82
C GLN A 82 8.74 -12.19 -14.20
N ALA A 83 7.56 -11.58 -14.29
CA ALA A 83 6.85 -11.34 -15.55
C ALA A 83 7.66 -10.48 -16.53
N MET A 84 8.45 -9.55 -16.00
CA MET A 84 9.38 -8.71 -16.76
C MET A 84 10.69 -9.43 -17.16
N GLY A 85 10.81 -10.72 -16.87
CA GLY A 85 12.01 -11.52 -17.16
C GLY A 85 13.21 -11.16 -16.28
N LEU A 86 13.00 -10.45 -15.17
CA LEU A 86 14.04 -10.11 -14.21
C LEU A 86 14.14 -11.24 -13.15
N LYS A 87 15.32 -11.42 -12.56
CA LYS A 87 15.51 -12.37 -11.43
C LYS A 87 14.57 -11.98 -10.29
N ALA A 88 13.64 -12.85 -9.93
CA ALA A 88 12.68 -12.65 -8.85
C ALA A 88 12.94 -13.60 -7.69
N GLU A 89 12.74 -13.12 -6.48
CA GLU A 89 12.90 -13.85 -5.23
C GLU A 89 11.53 -13.95 -4.56
N ILE A 90 10.70 -14.87 -5.07
CA ILE A 90 9.33 -15.03 -4.59
C ILE A 90 9.34 -15.55 -3.14
N PRO A 91 8.65 -14.90 -2.19
CA PRO A 91 8.57 -15.38 -0.83
C PRO A 91 7.76 -16.68 -0.74
N PRO A 92 8.12 -17.60 0.16
CA PRO A 92 7.34 -18.81 0.43
C PRO A 92 5.91 -18.49 0.88
N GLU A 93 4.96 -19.35 0.49
CA GLU A 93 3.54 -19.20 0.85
C GLU A 93 3.33 -19.16 2.38
N ASP A 94 4.07 -19.98 3.13
CA ASP A 94 3.94 -20.02 4.58
C ASP A 94 4.45 -18.72 5.25
N LEU A 95 5.40 -18.02 4.64
CA LEU A 95 5.85 -16.70 5.07
C LEU A 95 4.81 -15.62 4.78
N ILE A 96 4.13 -15.69 3.64
CA ILE A 96 3.01 -14.80 3.30
C ILE A 96 1.87 -14.98 4.31
N GLU A 97 1.44 -16.22 4.55
CA GLU A 97 0.37 -16.54 5.48
C GLU A 97 0.74 -16.18 6.93
N ALA A 98 1.98 -16.38 7.36
CA ALA A 98 2.44 -15.90 8.67
C ALA A 98 2.39 -14.37 8.77
N GLY A 99 2.66 -13.65 7.67
CA GLY A 99 2.52 -12.20 7.60
C GLY A 99 1.08 -11.75 7.81
N LYS A 100 0.12 -12.41 7.15
CA LYS A 100 -1.33 -12.15 7.33
C LYS A 100 -1.78 -12.44 8.76
N ALA A 101 -1.32 -13.56 9.35
CA ALA A 101 -1.62 -13.93 10.72
C ALA A 101 -1.16 -12.86 11.74
N VAL A 102 0.00 -12.21 11.52
CA VAL A 102 0.45 -11.10 12.37
C VAL A 102 -0.49 -9.91 12.29
N VAL A 103 -0.94 -9.56 11.07
CA VAL A 103 -1.86 -8.44 10.85
C VAL A 103 -3.21 -8.72 11.49
N GLU A 104 -3.74 -9.93 11.30
CA GLU A 104 -4.98 -10.37 11.92
C GLU A 104 -4.89 -10.36 13.45
N ALA A 105 -3.83 -10.92 14.03
CA ALA A 105 -3.65 -10.96 15.49
C ALA A 105 -3.52 -9.56 16.10
N LYS A 106 -2.88 -8.61 15.38
CA LYS A 106 -2.82 -7.20 15.78
C LYS A 106 -4.18 -6.53 15.72
N ARG A 107 -4.96 -6.77 14.66
CA ARG A 107 -6.33 -6.26 14.52
C ARG A 107 -7.22 -6.80 15.66
N ALA A 108 -7.18 -8.11 15.90
CA ALA A 108 -7.95 -8.75 16.96
C ALA A 108 -7.58 -8.20 18.35
N LEU A 109 -6.28 -7.94 18.60
CA LEU A 109 -5.83 -7.30 19.83
C LEU A 109 -6.40 -5.87 19.96
N ALA A 110 -6.30 -5.06 18.90
CA ALA A 110 -6.82 -3.69 18.91
C ALA A 110 -8.34 -3.67 19.17
N GLU A 111 -9.11 -4.55 18.51
CA GLU A 111 -10.55 -4.68 18.76
C GLU A 111 -10.86 -5.11 20.20
N ALA A 112 -10.04 -5.98 20.80
CA ALA A 112 -10.20 -6.39 22.19
C ALA A 112 -9.90 -5.22 23.16
N GLU A 113 -8.87 -4.43 22.88
CA GLU A 113 -8.55 -3.21 23.63
C GLU A 113 -9.67 -2.16 23.52
N GLU A 114 -10.22 -1.93 22.33
CA GLU A 114 -11.36 -1.04 22.10
C GLU A 114 -12.63 -1.51 22.84
N LYS A 115 -12.84 -2.83 22.94
CA LYS A 115 -13.90 -3.43 23.76
C LYS A 115 -13.63 -3.33 25.27
N GLY A 116 -12.54 -2.69 25.68
CA GLY A 116 -12.17 -2.49 27.09
C GLY A 116 -11.67 -3.76 27.77
N MET A 117 -11.23 -4.77 27.01
CA MET A 117 -10.66 -5.98 27.59
C MET A 117 -9.32 -5.67 28.25
N VAL A 118 -9.12 -6.16 29.48
CA VAL A 118 -7.90 -5.95 30.26
C VAL A 118 -7.47 -7.22 30.99
N GLY A 119 -6.20 -7.27 31.40
CA GLY A 119 -5.65 -8.36 32.22
C GLY A 119 -5.86 -9.74 31.59
N LEU A 120 -6.44 -10.67 32.35
CA LEU A 120 -6.66 -12.05 31.92
C LEU A 120 -7.57 -12.18 30.69
N LYS A 121 -8.47 -11.21 30.44
CA LYS A 121 -9.32 -11.22 29.24
C LYS A 121 -8.55 -10.82 27.97
N LEU A 122 -7.51 -10.00 28.13
CA LEU A 122 -6.65 -9.56 27.03
C LEU A 122 -5.50 -10.55 26.75
N ALA A 123 -5.12 -11.36 27.75
CA ALA A 123 -4.02 -12.30 27.68
C ALA A 123 -4.04 -13.25 26.46
N PRO A 124 -5.19 -13.81 26.01
CA PRO A 124 -5.22 -14.65 24.82
C PRO A 124 -4.83 -13.90 23.53
N TYR A 125 -5.22 -12.63 23.39
CA TYR A 125 -4.91 -11.81 22.22
C TYR A 125 -3.44 -11.40 22.19
N LEU A 126 -2.88 -11.07 23.36
CA LEU A 126 -1.45 -10.80 23.51
C LEU A 126 -0.60 -12.02 23.16
N LYS A 127 -1.02 -13.21 23.62
CA LYS A 127 -0.38 -14.47 23.27
C LYS A 127 -0.47 -14.74 21.77
N ALA A 128 -1.66 -14.63 21.18
CA ALA A 128 -1.86 -14.85 19.74
C ALA A 128 -0.97 -13.93 18.89
N LYS A 129 -0.87 -12.65 19.25
CA LYS A 129 0.05 -11.71 18.60
C LYS A 129 1.51 -12.17 18.73
N SER A 130 1.94 -12.53 19.93
CA SER A 130 3.32 -12.98 20.18
C SER A 130 3.66 -14.25 19.40
N ASP A 131 2.77 -15.23 19.37
CA ASP A 131 2.95 -16.51 18.68
C ASP A 131 3.04 -16.28 17.15
N ALA A 132 2.17 -15.42 16.59
CA ALA A 132 2.19 -15.05 15.18
C ALA A 132 3.48 -14.30 14.81
N GLU A 133 3.90 -13.32 15.61
CA GLU A 133 5.13 -12.55 15.37
C GLU A 133 6.38 -13.44 15.45
N TYR A 134 6.39 -14.41 16.37
CA TYR A 134 7.47 -15.38 16.48
C TYR A 134 7.56 -16.27 15.24
N ARG A 135 6.44 -16.87 14.80
CA ARG A 135 6.39 -17.73 13.62
C ARG A 135 6.82 -16.99 12.36
N TYR A 136 6.31 -15.78 12.17
CA TYR A 136 6.68 -14.90 11.06
C TYR A 136 8.18 -14.62 11.03
N ARG A 137 8.77 -14.27 12.18
CA ARG A 137 10.21 -14.00 12.28
C ARG A 137 11.07 -15.22 11.93
N GLN A 138 10.69 -16.41 12.39
CA GLN A 138 11.42 -17.65 12.06
C GLN A 138 11.46 -17.89 10.55
N LEU A 139 10.32 -17.72 9.89
CA LEU A 139 10.23 -17.89 8.43
C LEU A 139 10.98 -16.83 7.66
N LEU A 140 10.90 -15.58 8.11
CA LEU A 140 11.59 -14.48 7.47
C LEU A 140 13.11 -14.71 7.49
N ILE A 141 13.66 -15.11 8.63
CA ILE A 141 15.08 -15.43 8.77
C ILE A 141 15.48 -16.58 7.84
N ALA A 142 14.69 -17.66 7.83
CA ALA A 142 14.97 -18.81 6.97
C ALA A 142 15.01 -18.40 5.48
N TRP A 143 14.03 -17.62 5.03
CA TRP A 143 13.97 -17.13 3.65
C TRP A 143 15.11 -16.16 3.31
N GLU A 144 15.49 -15.26 4.23
CA GLU A 144 16.65 -14.38 4.05
C GLU A 144 17.96 -15.17 3.94
N GLU A 145 18.10 -16.27 4.67
CA GLU A 145 19.26 -17.16 4.57
C GLU A 145 19.29 -17.94 3.24
N GLU A 146 18.14 -18.38 2.75
CA GLU A 146 18.02 -19.03 1.44
C GLU A 146 18.40 -18.09 0.31
N LYS A 147 17.91 -16.84 0.36
CA LYS A 147 18.26 -15.79 -0.61
C LYS A 147 19.76 -15.54 -0.69
N LYS A 148 20.47 -15.53 0.45
CA LYS A 148 21.94 -15.34 0.49
C LYS A 148 22.71 -16.50 -0.15
N LYS A 149 22.10 -17.68 -0.30
CA LYS A 149 22.72 -18.86 -0.91
C LYS A 149 22.48 -18.96 -2.42
N SER A 150 21.60 -18.12 -2.99
CA SER A 150 21.18 -18.11 -4.40
C SER A 150 21.68 -16.91 -5.20
#